data_AF-A0A419FH89-F1
#
_entry.id   AF-A0A419FH89-F1
#
_cell.length_a   1.000
_cell.length_b   1.000
_cell.length_c   1.000
_cell.angle_alpha   90.00
_cell.angle_beta   90.00
_cell.angle_gamma   90.00
#
_symmetry.space_group_name_H-M   'P 1'
#
loop_
_entity.id
_entity.type
_entity.pdbx_description
1 polymer ?
#
loop_
_entity_poly.entity_id
_entity_poly.type
_entity_poly.pdbx_seq_one_letter_code
_entity_poly.pdbx_strand_id
1 'polypeptide(L)'
;MTQAVVLTSLGELEAHRDRFPVDTSRALVPVAIEPTSEERIGWLAEAAERALDELRVLDAAEREQRQTLEGRVARARRLREDAARLEAVAGQLHEVTVRAGTLAGSVLDERARLRAGALVPTCGELATEAEVRHGRLLAEAEQIEAEPAVARLLEQERQQEMERTVQETLRRVEELMDHQEYGEARSLLTLLADESSAPDLSGTFETLRLREQAVKTRVAEDALRAARRCYRRMPAQAIDLLEPLDLDGVVEEIARHVYGCWLQACRRLGLLAAIHYTPAFAKGAVLMPAEDGRWEVVSALGLSRWERGRRFAPGALRGARPLA
;
A
#
# COMPACT_ATOMS: atom_id res chain seq x y z
N MET A 1 7.60 -81.97 10.94
CA MET A 1 8.37 -81.42 9.81
C MET A 1 7.37 -81.01 8.74
N THR A 2 6.99 -79.73 8.72
CA THR A 2 5.96 -79.18 7.82
C THR A 2 6.69 -78.48 6.66
N GLN A 3 6.76 -79.14 5.50
CA GLN A 3 7.29 -78.48 4.29
C GLN A 3 6.23 -77.53 3.75
N ALA A 4 6.60 -76.24 3.65
CA ALA A 4 5.80 -75.25 2.94
C ALA A 4 5.95 -75.48 1.44
N VAL A 5 4.84 -75.78 0.76
CA VAL A 5 4.79 -75.83 -0.71
C VAL A 5 4.50 -74.41 -1.20
N VAL A 6 5.44 -73.81 -1.91
CA VAL A 6 5.24 -72.51 -2.58
C VAL A 6 4.92 -72.80 -4.04
N LEU A 7 3.70 -72.52 -4.47
CA LEU A 7 3.25 -72.69 -5.86
C LEU A 7 3.58 -71.41 -6.64
N THR A 8 4.27 -71.53 -7.78
CA THR A 8 4.71 -70.37 -8.59
C THR A 8 3.90 -70.18 -9.86
N SER A 9 2.92 -71.04 -10.15
CA SER A 9 2.00 -70.84 -11.27
C SER A 9 0.60 -71.41 -11.01
N LEU A 10 -0.41 -70.84 -11.70
CA LEU A 10 -1.81 -71.28 -11.62
C LEU A 10 -2.01 -72.73 -12.09
N GLY A 11 -1.16 -73.25 -12.98
CA GLY A 11 -1.24 -74.64 -13.47
C GLY A 11 -0.85 -75.68 -12.42
N GLU A 12 0.01 -75.33 -11.46
CA GLU A 12 0.40 -76.26 -10.37
C GLU A 12 -0.71 -76.42 -9.32
N LEU A 13 -1.67 -75.48 -9.29
CA LEU A 13 -2.83 -75.51 -8.41
C LEU A 13 -3.88 -76.55 -8.85
N GLU A 14 -3.97 -76.83 -10.16
CA GLU A 14 -4.84 -77.89 -10.70
C GLU A 14 -4.40 -79.29 -10.27
N ALA A 15 -3.10 -79.55 -10.14
CA ALA A 15 -2.56 -80.83 -9.68
C ALA A 15 -2.80 -81.11 -8.17
N HIS A 16 -3.28 -80.12 -7.42
CA HIS A 16 -3.63 -80.25 -5.99
C HIS A 16 -5.12 -80.04 -5.71
N ARG A 17 -5.94 -79.88 -6.76
CA ARG A 17 -7.39 -79.64 -6.68
C ARG A 17 -8.16 -80.73 -5.93
N ASP A 18 -7.71 -81.98 -6.01
CA ASP A 18 -8.40 -83.12 -5.37
C ASP A 18 -8.04 -83.33 -3.89
N ARG A 19 -7.10 -82.55 -3.33
CA ARG A 19 -6.72 -82.62 -1.90
C ARG A 19 -7.51 -81.69 -0.99
N PHE A 20 -8.32 -80.81 -1.55
CA PHE A 20 -9.18 -79.89 -0.80
C PHE A 20 -10.64 -80.12 -1.24
N PRO A 21 -11.46 -80.86 -0.48
CA PRO A 21 -12.87 -80.96 -0.80
C PRO A 21 -13.48 -79.55 -0.72
N VAL A 22 -13.86 -79.01 -1.88
CA VAL A 22 -14.59 -77.75 -1.98
C VAL A 22 -16.01 -78.04 -1.49
N ASP A 23 -16.29 -77.68 -0.25
CA ASP A 23 -17.61 -77.72 0.33
C ASP A 23 -18.50 -76.68 -0.38
N THR A 24 -19.31 -77.15 -1.33
CA THR A 24 -20.24 -76.33 -2.12
C THR A 24 -21.49 -75.91 -1.33
N SER A 25 -21.53 -76.16 0.00
CA SER A 25 -22.63 -75.75 0.87
C SER A 25 -22.53 -74.33 1.44
N ARG A 26 -21.47 -73.58 1.11
CA ARG A 26 -21.39 -72.15 1.44
C ARG A 26 -22.08 -71.32 0.36
N ALA A 27 -23.24 -70.81 0.74
CA ALA A 27 -24.11 -69.88 0.04
C ALA A 27 -23.40 -69.01 -1.01
N LEU A 28 -23.97 -68.97 -2.21
CA LEU A 28 -23.79 -67.90 -3.19
C LEU A 28 -23.93 -66.56 -2.46
N VAL A 29 -22.82 -65.92 -2.15
CA VAL A 29 -22.82 -64.50 -1.79
C VAL A 29 -23.28 -63.79 -3.06
N PRO A 30 -24.42 -63.05 -3.05
CA PRO A 30 -24.82 -62.31 -4.22
C PRO A 30 -23.70 -61.32 -4.52
N VAL A 31 -23.06 -61.47 -5.68
CA VAL A 31 -22.20 -60.44 -6.24
C VAL A 31 -23.12 -59.24 -6.44
N ALA A 32 -22.95 -58.21 -5.61
CA ALA A 32 -23.65 -56.95 -5.80
C ALA A 32 -23.33 -56.49 -7.23
N ILE A 33 -24.37 -56.38 -8.07
CA ILE A 33 -24.23 -55.85 -9.43
C ILE A 33 -23.66 -54.45 -9.24
N GLU A 34 -22.40 -54.24 -9.68
CA GLU A 34 -21.83 -52.90 -9.65
C GLU A 34 -22.74 -52.00 -10.50
N PRO A 35 -23.16 -50.83 -9.98
CA PRO A 35 -24.02 -49.93 -10.74
C PRO A 35 -23.35 -49.62 -12.08
N THR A 36 -24.15 -49.62 -13.13
CA THR A 36 -23.72 -49.24 -14.48
C THR A 36 -23.16 -47.82 -14.46
N SER A 37 -22.33 -47.47 -15.45
CA SER A 37 -21.78 -46.12 -15.59
C SER A 37 -22.86 -45.03 -15.52
N GLU A 38 -24.04 -45.29 -16.09
CA GLU A 38 -25.18 -44.36 -16.08
C GLU A 38 -25.82 -44.23 -14.70
N GLU A 39 -25.99 -45.33 -13.96
CA GLU A 39 -26.50 -45.29 -12.58
C GLU A 39 -25.54 -44.55 -11.64
N ARG A 40 -24.22 -44.71 -11.81
CA ARG A 40 -23.21 -43.95 -11.06
C ARG A 40 -23.28 -42.45 -11.37
N ILE A 41 -23.47 -42.07 -12.64
CA ILE A 41 -23.64 -40.67 -13.05
C ILE A 41 -24.93 -40.10 -12.44
N GLY A 42 -26.03 -40.85 -12.45
CA GLY A 42 -27.28 -40.46 -11.80
C GLY A 42 -27.11 -40.24 -10.29
N TRP A 43 -26.44 -41.15 -9.60
CA TRP A 43 -26.17 -41.02 -8.16
C TRP A 43 -25.28 -39.82 -7.82
N LEU A 44 -24.27 -39.55 -8.66
CA LEU A 44 -23.42 -38.38 -8.50
C LEU A 44 -24.19 -37.08 -8.75
N ALA A 45 -25.09 -37.05 -9.74
CA ALA A 45 -25.95 -35.91 -10.01
C ALA A 45 -26.93 -35.64 -8.84
N GLU A 46 -27.61 -36.67 -8.33
CA GLU A 46 -28.50 -36.53 -7.16
C GLU A 46 -27.75 -36.13 -5.87
N ALA A 47 -26.52 -36.62 -5.69
CA ALA A 47 -25.66 -36.20 -4.58
C ALA A 47 -25.23 -34.73 -4.73
N ALA A 48 -24.89 -34.29 -5.95
CA ALA A 48 -24.54 -32.91 -6.24
C ALA A 48 -25.74 -31.97 -6.06
N GLU A 49 -26.93 -32.36 -6.51
CA GLU A 49 -28.16 -31.59 -6.31
C GLU A 49 -28.50 -31.43 -4.83
N ARG A 50 -28.43 -32.52 -4.05
CA ARG A 50 -28.62 -32.45 -2.59
C ARG A 50 -27.60 -31.55 -1.91
N ALA A 51 -26.33 -31.65 -2.30
CA ALA A 51 -25.28 -30.77 -1.75
C ALA A 51 -25.52 -29.30 -2.12
N LEU A 52 -25.99 -29.01 -3.33
CA LEU A 52 -26.35 -27.65 -3.74
C LEU A 52 -27.54 -27.10 -2.97
N ASP A 53 -28.56 -27.92 -2.73
CA ASP A 53 -29.72 -27.52 -1.92
C ASP A 53 -29.34 -27.28 -0.46
N GLU A 54 -28.48 -28.11 0.12
CA GLU A 54 -27.93 -27.89 1.46
C GLU A 54 -27.12 -26.58 1.53
N LEU A 55 -26.27 -26.30 0.54
CA LEU A 55 -25.53 -25.03 0.44
C LEU A 55 -26.47 -23.83 0.33
N ARG A 56 -27.57 -23.94 -0.44
CA ARG A 56 -28.57 -22.85 -0.56
C ARG A 56 -29.27 -22.56 0.76
N VAL A 57 -29.58 -23.59 1.55
CA VAL A 57 -30.18 -23.44 2.89
C VAL A 57 -29.20 -22.78 3.85
N LEU A 58 -27.93 -23.21 3.85
CA LEU A 58 -26.88 -22.60 4.67
C LEU A 58 -26.66 -21.12 4.30
N ASP A 59 -26.60 -20.81 3.00
CA ASP A 59 -26.49 -19.44 2.49
C ASP A 59 -27.66 -18.55 2.94
N ALA A 60 -28.89 -19.08 2.91
CA ALA A 60 -30.07 -18.33 3.35
C ALA A 60 -30.01 -18.03 4.85
N ALA A 61 -29.62 -19.02 5.67
CA ALA A 61 -29.44 -18.85 7.11
C ALA A 61 -28.33 -17.84 7.44
N GLU A 62 -27.19 -17.90 6.73
CA GLU A 62 -26.09 -16.95 6.91
C GLU A 62 -26.52 -15.51 6.56
N ARG A 63 -27.30 -15.32 5.48
CA ARG A 63 -27.83 -13.99 5.13
C ARG A 63 -28.77 -13.44 6.20
N GLU A 64 -29.65 -14.26 6.75
CA GLU A 64 -30.57 -13.86 7.83
C GLU A 64 -29.79 -13.51 9.12
N GLN A 65 -28.80 -14.33 9.46
CA GLN A 65 -27.91 -14.07 10.58
C GLN A 65 -27.14 -12.75 10.38
N ARG A 66 -26.59 -12.53 9.19
CA ARG A 66 -25.89 -11.29 8.85
C ARG A 66 -26.80 -10.07 8.96
N GLN A 67 -28.02 -10.10 8.42
CA GLN A 67 -28.98 -9.01 8.57
C GLN A 67 -29.29 -8.69 10.04
N THR A 68 -29.40 -9.73 10.88
CA THR A 68 -29.60 -9.57 12.32
C THR A 68 -28.41 -8.87 12.98
N LEU A 69 -27.18 -9.28 12.64
CA LEU A 69 -25.94 -8.66 13.14
C LEU A 69 -25.80 -7.21 12.66
N GLU A 70 -26.08 -6.93 11.39
CA GLU A 70 -26.10 -5.57 10.83
C GLU A 70 -27.12 -4.69 11.57
N GLY A 71 -28.30 -5.21 11.90
CA GLY A 71 -29.29 -4.52 12.74
C GLY A 71 -28.77 -4.18 14.14
N ARG A 72 -27.95 -5.06 14.73
CA ARG A 72 -27.31 -4.83 16.04
C ARG A 72 -26.20 -3.79 15.96
N VAL A 73 -25.36 -3.84 14.92
CA VAL A 73 -24.36 -2.79 14.64
C VAL A 73 -25.04 -1.44 14.48
N ALA A 74 -26.12 -1.38 13.70
CA ALA A 74 -26.88 -0.15 13.50
C ALA A 74 -27.47 0.38 14.82
N ARG A 75 -27.95 -0.50 15.70
CA ARG A 75 -28.39 -0.11 17.05
C ARG A 75 -27.25 0.44 17.90
N ALA A 76 -26.08 -0.20 17.92
CA ALA A 76 -24.91 0.28 18.66
C ALA A 76 -24.46 1.67 18.18
N ARG A 77 -24.44 1.90 16.86
CA ARG A 77 -24.16 3.22 16.26
C ARG A 77 -25.15 4.28 16.73
N ARG A 78 -26.46 3.99 16.72
CA ARG A 78 -27.48 4.91 17.23
C ARG A 78 -27.31 5.24 18.71
N LEU A 79 -26.98 4.24 19.54
CA LEU A 79 -26.70 4.46 20.96
C LEU A 79 -25.50 5.40 21.18
N ARG A 80 -24.44 5.26 20.37
CA ARG A 80 -23.29 6.20 20.41
C ARG A 80 -23.67 7.61 19.97
N GLU A 81 -24.47 7.76 18.92
CA GLU A 81 -24.96 9.07 18.48
C GLU A 81 -25.83 9.73 19.57
N ASP A 82 -26.72 8.98 20.21
CA ASP A 82 -27.52 9.45 21.34
C ASP A 82 -26.64 9.84 22.54
N ALA A 83 -25.60 9.04 22.83
CA ALA A 83 -24.63 9.36 23.87
C ALA A 83 -23.89 10.68 23.57
N ALA A 84 -23.40 10.87 22.35
CA ALA A 84 -22.73 12.11 21.93
C ALA A 84 -23.66 13.34 22.03
N ARG A 85 -24.96 13.17 21.70
CA ARG A 85 -25.96 14.23 21.92
C ARG A 85 -26.12 14.58 23.40
N LEU A 86 -26.16 13.59 24.29
CA LEU A 86 -26.27 13.81 25.73
C LEU A 86 -25.01 14.47 26.32
N GLU A 87 -23.82 14.11 25.83
CA GLU A 87 -22.57 14.76 26.22
C GLU A 87 -22.59 16.26 25.89
N ALA A 88 -23.02 16.60 24.67
CA ALA A 88 -23.17 18.00 24.26
C ALA A 88 -24.18 18.76 25.15
N VAL A 89 -25.30 18.12 25.50
CA VAL A 89 -26.32 18.70 26.41
C VAL A 89 -25.76 18.89 27.81
N ALA A 90 -25.05 17.91 28.36
CA ALA A 90 -24.40 18.03 29.67
C ALA A 90 -23.39 19.19 29.69
N GLY A 91 -22.56 19.32 28.64
CA GLY A 91 -21.63 20.43 28.49
C GLY A 91 -22.33 21.79 28.46
N GLN A 92 -23.43 21.92 27.72
CA GLN A 92 -24.25 23.15 27.70
C GLN A 92 -24.87 23.47 29.07
N LEU A 93 -25.40 22.46 29.77
CA LEU A 93 -25.98 22.63 31.10
C LEU A 93 -24.93 23.03 32.14
N HIS A 94 -23.72 22.48 32.06
CA HIS A 94 -22.59 22.87 32.88
C HIS A 94 -22.21 24.34 32.63
N GLU A 95 -22.12 24.74 31.37
CA GLU A 95 -21.86 26.14 30.99
C GLU A 95 -22.93 27.09 31.54
N VAL A 96 -24.21 26.74 31.41
CA VAL A 96 -25.32 27.52 31.97
C VAL A 96 -25.21 27.61 33.50
N THR A 97 -24.84 26.52 34.17
CA THR A 97 -24.65 26.49 35.63
C THR A 97 -23.54 27.44 36.06
N VAL A 98 -22.39 27.43 35.38
CA VAL A 98 -21.26 28.34 35.66
C VAL A 98 -21.65 29.81 35.42
N ARG A 99 -22.32 30.09 34.29
CA ARG A 99 -22.78 31.45 33.95
C ARG A 99 -23.84 31.95 34.93
N ALA A 100 -24.79 31.11 35.32
CA ALA A 100 -25.83 31.44 36.29
C ALA A 100 -25.25 31.68 37.69
N GLY A 101 -24.26 30.88 38.11
CA GLY A 101 -23.55 31.10 39.37
C GLY A 101 -22.78 32.43 39.39
N THR A 102 -22.09 32.74 38.29
CA THR A 102 -21.38 34.02 38.12
C THR A 102 -22.35 35.21 38.14
N LEU A 103 -23.48 35.10 37.45
CA LEU A 103 -24.52 36.14 37.42
C LEU A 103 -25.15 36.34 38.80
N ALA A 104 -25.48 35.25 39.51
CA ALA A 104 -26.01 35.32 40.87
C ALA A 104 -25.02 36.01 41.83
N GLY A 105 -23.71 35.79 41.66
CA GLY A 105 -22.68 36.45 42.48
C GLY A 105 -22.42 37.92 42.17
N SER A 106 -22.79 38.40 40.97
CA SER A 106 -22.41 39.74 40.47
C SER A 106 -23.57 40.69 40.22
N VAL A 107 -24.80 40.19 40.05
CA VAL A 107 -25.95 41.02 39.69
C VAL A 107 -26.52 41.78 40.90
N LEU A 108 -26.79 43.06 40.69
CA LEU A 108 -27.33 43.96 41.74
C LEU A 108 -28.85 43.82 41.91
N ASP A 109 -29.58 43.45 40.85
CA ASP A 109 -31.02 43.21 40.92
C ASP A 109 -31.34 41.91 41.68
N GLU A 110 -32.09 42.02 42.77
CA GLU A 110 -32.43 40.89 43.65
C GLU A 110 -33.24 39.82 42.94
N ARG A 111 -34.14 40.20 42.02
CA ARG A 111 -34.97 39.25 41.27
C ARG A 111 -34.13 38.45 40.29
N ALA A 112 -33.22 39.11 39.57
CA ALA A 112 -32.25 38.44 38.69
C ALA A 112 -31.32 37.52 39.49
N ARG A 113 -30.87 37.94 40.67
CA ARG A 113 -30.03 37.13 41.57
C ARG A 113 -30.72 35.84 41.98
N LEU A 114 -31.95 35.93 42.49
CA LEU A 114 -32.71 34.76 42.93
C LEU A 114 -33.03 33.81 41.77
N ARG A 115 -33.37 34.34 40.59
CA ARG A 115 -33.60 33.52 39.39
C ARG A 115 -32.34 32.81 38.92
N ALA A 116 -31.20 33.50 38.87
CA ALA A 116 -29.93 32.90 38.49
C ALA A 116 -29.48 31.84 39.52
N GLY A 117 -29.65 32.12 40.81
CA GLY A 117 -29.37 31.18 41.90
C GLY A 117 -30.25 29.91 41.84
N ALA A 118 -31.51 30.03 41.42
CA ALA A 118 -32.40 28.88 41.23
C ALA A 118 -32.04 28.01 40.02
N LEU A 119 -31.40 28.56 38.98
CA LEU A 119 -30.98 27.81 37.80
C LEU A 119 -29.77 26.90 38.08
N VAL A 120 -28.87 27.30 38.98
CA VAL A 120 -27.66 26.52 39.32
C VAL A 120 -27.97 25.09 39.75
N PRO A 121 -28.83 24.82 40.76
CA PRO A 121 -29.13 23.45 41.16
C PRO A 121 -29.90 22.68 40.08
N THR A 122 -30.88 23.30 39.41
CA THR A 122 -31.68 22.63 38.39
C THR A 122 -30.84 22.23 37.17
N CYS A 123 -30.00 23.12 36.65
CA CYS A 123 -29.11 22.81 35.54
C CYS A 123 -28.01 21.82 35.94
N GLY A 124 -27.52 21.89 37.19
CA GLY A 124 -26.57 20.92 37.73
C GLY A 124 -27.15 19.51 37.81
N GLU A 125 -28.37 19.34 38.33
CA GLU A 125 -29.07 18.06 38.40
C GLU A 125 -29.30 17.47 37.00
N LEU A 126 -29.78 18.27 36.05
CA LEU A 126 -29.99 17.84 34.66
C LEU A 126 -28.68 17.47 33.96
N ALA A 127 -27.57 18.17 34.24
CA ALA A 127 -26.26 17.83 33.69
C ALA A 127 -25.79 16.46 34.20
N THR A 128 -25.91 16.22 35.51
CA THR A 128 -25.58 14.92 36.11
C THR A 128 -26.47 13.80 35.56
N GLU A 129 -27.76 14.03 35.37
CA GLU A 129 -28.67 13.04 34.76
C GLU A 129 -28.24 12.73 33.31
N ALA A 130 -27.88 13.75 32.53
CA ALA A 130 -27.41 13.59 31.16
C ALA A 130 -26.09 12.79 31.09
N GLU A 131 -25.14 13.06 31.98
CA GLU A 131 -23.87 12.33 32.10
C GLU A 131 -24.07 10.85 32.48
N VAL A 132 -24.92 10.57 33.48
CA VAL A 132 -25.25 9.21 33.89
C VAL A 132 -25.90 8.44 32.74
N ARG A 133 -26.83 9.08 32.01
CA ARG A 133 -27.48 8.46 30.86
C ARG A 133 -26.52 8.27 29.69
N HIS A 134 -25.63 9.23 29.43
CA HIS A 134 -24.55 9.10 28.44
C HIS A 134 -23.69 7.86 28.72
N GLY A 135 -23.20 7.71 29.95
CA GLY A 135 -22.39 6.55 30.35
C GLY A 135 -23.14 5.22 30.17
N ARG A 136 -24.44 5.19 30.47
CA ARG A 136 -25.28 3.99 30.26
C ARG A 136 -25.40 3.62 28.77
N LEU A 137 -25.60 4.60 27.89
CA LEU A 137 -25.73 4.34 26.45
C LEU A 137 -24.40 3.86 25.84
N LEU A 138 -23.27 4.42 26.28
CA LEU A 138 -21.95 3.95 25.86
C LEU A 138 -21.70 2.50 26.31
N ALA A 139 -21.97 2.19 27.57
CA ALA A 139 -21.81 0.83 28.09
C ALA A 139 -22.71 -0.19 27.34
N GLU A 140 -23.94 0.20 27.00
CA GLU A 140 -24.83 -0.65 26.20
C GLU A 140 -24.32 -0.84 24.76
N ALA A 141 -23.79 0.22 24.13
CA ALA A 141 -23.17 0.11 22.81
C ALA A 141 -21.92 -0.79 22.81
N GLU A 142 -21.04 -0.61 23.79
CA GLU A 142 -19.83 -1.43 23.98
C GLU A 142 -20.18 -2.90 24.22
N GLN A 143 -21.24 -3.18 25.00
CA GLN A 143 -21.70 -4.55 25.22
C GLN A 143 -22.18 -5.22 23.93
N ILE A 144 -22.85 -4.47 23.04
CA ILE A 144 -23.26 -4.99 21.72
C ILE A 144 -22.02 -5.26 20.85
N GLU A 145 -21.05 -4.35 20.85
CA GLU A 145 -19.85 -4.46 20.02
C GLU A 145 -18.86 -5.52 20.50
N ALA A 146 -18.82 -5.79 21.81
CA ALA A 146 -17.99 -6.82 22.41
C ALA A 146 -18.46 -8.24 22.10
N GLU A 147 -19.68 -8.42 21.55
CA GLU A 147 -20.15 -9.73 21.15
C GLU A 147 -19.29 -10.27 19.98
N PRO A 148 -18.76 -11.51 20.05
CA PRO A 148 -17.82 -12.04 19.06
C PRO A 148 -18.33 -12.04 17.61
N ALA A 149 -19.63 -12.15 17.38
CA ALA A 149 -20.21 -12.11 16.03
C ALA A 149 -20.22 -10.67 15.46
N VAL A 150 -20.60 -9.69 16.29
CA VAL A 150 -20.57 -8.26 15.94
C VAL A 150 -19.14 -7.77 15.78
N ALA A 151 -18.24 -8.13 16.70
CA ALA A 151 -16.82 -7.76 16.63
C ALA A 151 -16.16 -8.25 15.34
N ARG A 152 -16.46 -9.49 14.90
CA ARG A 152 -15.99 -10.03 13.62
C ARG A 152 -16.53 -9.26 12.42
N LEU A 153 -17.82 -8.90 12.44
CA LEU A 153 -18.41 -8.08 11.37
C LEU A 153 -17.77 -6.68 11.30
N LEU A 154 -17.54 -6.03 12.44
CA LEU A 154 -16.88 -4.72 12.49
C LEU A 154 -15.41 -4.77 12.07
N GLU A 155 -14.69 -5.84 12.39
CA GLU A 155 -13.34 -6.07 11.87
C GLU A 155 -13.35 -6.27 10.36
N GLN A 156 -14.31 -7.04 9.82
CA GLN A 156 -14.46 -7.23 8.39
C GLN A 156 -14.80 -5.92 7.67
N GLU A 157 -15.69 -5.08 8.23
CA GLU A 157 -15.98 -3.75 7.68
C GLU A 157 -14.72 -2.87 7.66
N ARG A 158 -13.95 -2.85 8.75
CA ARG A 158 -12.67 -2.10 8.82
C ARG A 158 -11.65 -2.59 7.80
N GLN A 159 -11.53 -3.90 7.61
CA GLN A 159 -10.66 -4.48 6.59
C GLN A 159 -11.10 -4.08 5.19
N GLN A 160 -12.40 -4.12 4.88
CA GLN A 160 -12.92 -3.68 3.59
C GLN A 160 -12.72 -2.18 3.34
N GLU A 161 -12.91 -1.34 4.36
CA GLU A 161 -12.64 0.10 4.27
C GLU A 161 -11.15 0.37 4.02
N MET A 162 -10.27 -0.35 4.71
CA MET A 162 -8.82 -0.28 4.49
C MET A 162 -8.47 -0.71 3.06
N GLU A 163 -8.98 -1.84 2.59
CA GLU A 163 -8.77 -2.32 1.22
C GLU A 163 -9.23 -1.30 0.18
N ARG A 164 -10.41 -0.68 0.37
CA ARG A 164 -10.90 0.39 -0.51
C ARG A 164 -9.97 1.59 -0.51
N THR A 165 -9.54 2.05 0.66
CA THR A 165 -8.64 3.19 0.81
C THR A 165 -7.29 2.91 0.13
N VAL A 166 -6.75 1.70 0.30
CA VAL A 166 -5.54 1.23 -0.37
C VAL A 166 -5.75 1.22 -1.89
N GLN A 167 -6.86 0.68 -2.39
CA GLN A 167 -7.17 0.66 -3.83
C GLN A 167 -7.32 2.07 -4.41
N GLU A 168 -7.99 2.97 -3.71
CA GLU A 168 -8.14 4.37 -4.12
C GLU A 168 -6.79 5.08 -4.18
N THR A 169 -5.93 4.84 -3.20
CA THR A 169 -4.56 5.39 -3.15
C THR A 169 -3.71 4.84 -4.29
N LEU A 170 -3.76 3.54 -4.56
CA LEU A 170 -3.05 2.93 -5.68
C LEU A 170 -3.53 3.46 -7.03
N ARG A 171 -4.85 3.63 -7.21
CA ARG A 171 -5.40 4.26 -8.42
C ARG A 171 -4.89 5.70 -8.57
N ARG A 172 -4.80 6.46 -7.46
CA ARG A 172 -4.25 7.82 -7.49
C ARG A 172 -2.76 7.81 -7.86
N VAL A 173 -1.99 6.83 -7.38
CA VAL A 173 -0.58 6.65 -7.77
C VAL A 173 -0.46 6.37 -9.26
N GLU A 174 -1.32 5.53 -9.82
CA GLU A 174 -1.35 5.25 -11.27
C GLU A 174 -1.63 6.52 -12.09
N GLU A 175 -2.61 7.33 -11.68
CA GLU A 175 -2.90 8.63 -12.31
C GLU A 175 -1.66 9.56 -12.28
N LEU A 176 -1.00 9.68 -11.13
CA LEU A 176 0.22 10.49 -11.00
C LEU A 176 1.36 9.95 -11.89
N MET A 177 1.51 8.63 -11.99
CA MET A 177 2.50 8.01 -12.86
C MET A 177 2.22 8.27 -14.34
N ASP A 178 0.96 8.31 -14.74
CA ASP A 178 0.54 8.63 -16.12
C ASP A 178 0.74 10.13 -16.44
N HIS A 179 0.58 11.00 -15.43
CA HIS A 179 0.92 12.43 -15.52
C HIS A 179 2.42 12.74 -15.36
N GLN A 180 3.28 11.73 -15.17
CA GLN A 180 4.73 11.85 -14.96
C GLN A 180 5.12 12.59 -13.66
N GLU A 181 4.21 12.63 -12.68
CA GLU A 181 4.41 13.22 -11.35
C GLU A 181 5.03 12.18 -10.39
N TYR A 182 6.17 11.60 -10.77
CA TYR A 182 6.79 10.46 -10.08
C TYR A 182 7.20 10.73 -8.63
N GLY A 183 7.51 11.99 -8.29
CA GLY A 183 7.85 12.38 -6.92
C GLY A 183 6.65 12.27 -5.97
N GLU A 184 5.49 12.75 -6.41
CA GLU A 184 4.24 12.67 -5.65
C GLU A 184 3.77 11.22 -5.55
N ALA A 185 3.80 10.49 -6.67
CA ALA A 185 3.47 9.07 -6.70
C ALA A 185 4.34 8.26 -5.72
N ARG A 186 5.65 8.54 -5.65
CA ARG A 186 6.55 7.89 -4.69
C ARG A 186 6.20 8.26 -3.24
N SER A 187 5.90 9.52 -2.97
CA SER A 187 5.55 9.99 -1.62
C SER A 187 4.28 9.30 -1.10
N LEU A 188 3.25 9.14 -1.94
CA LEU A 188 2.02 8.43 -1.58
C LEU A 188 2.28 6.95 -1.33
N LEU A 189 3.09 6.29 -2.15
CA LEU A 189 3.47 4.89 -1.92
C LEU A 189 4.27 4.70 -0.63
N THR A 190 5.15 5.64 -0.27
CA THR A 190 5.89 5.58 1.00
C THR A 190 4.96 5.76 2.20
N LEU A 191 4.05 6.73 2.15
CA LEU A 191 3.05 6.92 3.20
C LEU A 191 2.21 5.66 3.39
N LEU A 192 1.77 5.05 2.28
CA LEU A 192 1.03 3.79 2.32
C LEU A 192 1.87 2.65 2.88
N ALA A 193 3.15 2.53 2.51
CA ALA A 193 4.05 1.49 3.01
C ALA A 193 4.34 1.59 4.52
N ASP A 194 4.31 2.81 5.08
CA ASP A 194 4.52 3.05 6.51
C ASP A 194 3.30 2.64 7.37
N GLU A 195 2.12 2.49 6.77
CA GLU A 195 0.94 1.96 7.43
C GLU A 195 1.11 0.45 7.67
N SER A 196 1.06 0.01 8.94
CA SER A 196 1.43 -1.35 9.40
C SER A 196 0.57 -2.50 8.86
N SER A 197 -0.36 -2.24 7.93
CA SER A 197 -1.25 -3.21 7.29
C SER A 197 -1.23 -3.13 5.77
N ALA A 198 -0.25 -2.44 5.19
CA ALA A 198 -0.16 -2.26 3.76
C ALA A 198 0.18 -3.57 3.02
N PRO A 199 -0.37 -3.77 1.79
CA PRO A 199 0.02 -4.89 0.94
C PRO A 199 1.49 -4.77 0.50
N ASP A 200 2.04 -5.84 -0.07
CA ASP A 200 3.37 -5.79 -0.69
C ASP A 200 3.38 -4.83 -1.89
N LEU A 201 3.96 -3.64 -1.70
CA LEU A 201 4.05 -2.58 -2.70
C LEU A 201 5.34 -2.67 -3.55
N SER A 202 6.18 -3.69 -3.35
CA SER A 202 7.49 -3.80 -4.03
C SER A 202 7.36 -3.75 -5.56
N GLY A 203 6.37 -4.45 -6.13
CA GLY A 203 6.09 -4.44 -7.57
C GLY A 203 5.69 -3.05 -8.10
N THR A 204 4.92 -2.28 -7.33
CA THR A 204 4.49 -0.93 -7.71
C THR A 204 5.67 0.06 -7.64
N PHE A 205 6.52 -0.05 -6.62
CA PHE A 205 7.76 0.73 -6.54
C PHE A 205 8.71 0.44 -7.70
N GLU A 206 8.89 -0.83 -8.08
CA GLU A 206 9.69 -1.20 -9.24
C GLU A 206 9.09 -0.65 -10.55
N THR A 207 7.78 -0.72 -10.71
CA THR A 207 7.10 -0.15 -11.88
C THR A 207 7.30 1.37 -11.97
N LEU A 208 7.18 2.08 -10.84
CA LEU A 208 7.45 3.52 -10.77
C LEU A 208 8.90 3.84 -11.13
N ARG A 209 9.85 3.09 -10.57
CA ARG A 209 11.29 3.24 -10.85
C ARG A 209 11.59 3.03 -12.33
N LEU A 210 11.02 2.01 -12.96
CA LEU A 210 11.23 1.71 -14.38
C LEU A 210 10.61 2.77 -15.28
N ARG A 211 9.41 3.27 -14.98
CA ARG A 211 8.78 4.36 -15.75
C ARG A 211 9.56 5.67 -15.64
N GLU A 212 10.00 6.03 -14.42
CA GLU A 212 10.84 7.20 -14.20
C GLU A 212 12.16 7.10 -14.99
N GLN A 213 12.83 5.95 -14.93
CA GLN A 213 14.04 5.68 -15.73
C GLN A 213 13.78 5.80 -17.23
N ALA A 214 12.66 5.28 -17.75
CA ALA A 214 12.33 5.36 -19.16
C ALA A 214 12.14 6.81 -19.64
N VAL A 215 11.45 7.65 -18.86
CA VAL A 215 11.27 9.07 -19.17
C VAL A 215 12.60 9.81 -19.14
N LYS A 216 13.40 9.65 -18.09
CA LYS A 216 14.73 10.27 -18.00
C LYS A 216 15.63 9.85 -19.16
N THR A 217 15.62 8.56 -19.50
CA THR A 217 16.41 8.02 -20.62
C THR A 217 15.98 8.62 -21.95
N ARG A 218 14.68 8.73 -22.21
CA ARG A 218 14.15 9.36 -23.44
C ARG A 218 14.57 10.84 -23.55
N VAL A 219 14.43 11.60 -22.46
CA VAL A 219 14.86 13.01 -22.41
C VAL A 219 16.35 13.14 -22.71
N ALA A 220 17.17 12.26 -22.10
CA ALA A 220 18.61 12.22 -22.33
C ALA A 220 18.97 11.86 -23.78
N GLU A 221 18.26 10.90 -24.39
CA GLU A 221 18.44 10.54 -25.80
C GLU A 221 18.08 11.67 -26.76
N ASP A 222 16.97 12.37 -26.51
CA ASP A 222 16.52 13.49 -27.33
C ASP A 222 17.51 14.67 -27.25
N ALA A 223 17.98 14.99 -26.04
CA ALA A 223 19.02 16.00 -25.82
C ALA A 223 20.35 15.61 -26.46
N LEU A 224 20.77 14.34 -26.32
CA LEU A 224 21.97 13.80 -27.00
C LEU A 224 21.86 13.92 -28.53
N ARG A 225 20.70 13.58 -29.10
CA ARG A 225 20.46 13.69 -30.55
C ARG A 225 20.53 15.14 -31.00
N ALA A 226 19.99 16.07 -30.22
CA ALA A 226 20.08 17.50 -30.50
C ALA A 226 21.52 18.03 -30.40
N ALA A 227 22.23 17.71 -29.31
CA ALA A 227 23.62 18.10 -29.09
C ALA A 227 24.55 17.58 -30.19
N ARG A 228 24.39 16.32 -30.62
CA ARG A 228 25.19 15.72 -31.71
C ARG A 228 25.05 16.47 -33.05
N ARG A 229 23.93 17.16 -33.29
CA ARG A 229 23.72 17.96 -34.52
C ARG A 229 24.51 19.27 -34.49
N CYS A 230 24.71 19.88 -33.33
CA CYS A 230 25.33 21.19 -33.22
C CYS A 230 26.77 21.19 -32.66
N TYR A 231 27.19 20.17 -31.91
CA TYR A 231 28.46 20.22 -31.13
C TYR A 231 29.72 20.55 -31.93
N ARG A 232 29.77 20.22 -33.22
CA ARG A 232 30.91 20.54 -34.09
C ARG A 232 31.02 22.03 -34.44
N ARG A 233 29.87 22.70 -34.61
CA ARG A 233 29.78 24.10 -35.07
C ARG A 233 29.49 25.06 -33.92
N MET A 234 28.70 24.62 -32.95
CA MET A 234 28.23 25.38 -31.80
C MET A 234 28.40 24.54 -30.52
N PRO A 235 29.65 24.34 -30.05
CA PRO A 235 29.93 23.52 -28.86
C PRO A 235 29.28 24.06 -27.58
N ALA A 236 29.19 25.38 -27.41
CA ALA A 236 28.52 25.99 -26.25
C ALA A 236 27.04 25.59 -26.16
N GLN A 237 26.31 25.68 -27.28
CA GLN A 237 24.89 25.28 -27.33
C GLN A 237 24.70 23.78 -27.05
N ALA A 238 25.62 22.93 -27.52
CA ALA A 238 25.58 21.50 -27.20
C ALA A 238 25.77 21.24 -25.70
N ILE A 239 26.61 22.04 -25.03
CA ILE A 239 26.78 21.96 -23.57
C ILE A 239 25.49 22.42 -22.88
N ASP A 240 24.90 23.55 -23.29
CA ASP A 240 23.67 24.07 -22.69
C ASP A 240 22.49 23.09 -22.78
N LEU A 241 22.44 22.23 -23.81
CA LEU A 241 21.45 21.16 -23.94
C LEU A 241 21.68 19.97 -23.01
N LEU A 242 22.95 19.68 -22.65
CA LEU A 242 23.32 18.48 -21.90
C LEU A 242 23.51 18.75 -20.41
N GLU A 243 24.00 19.94 -20.05
CA GLU A 243 24.30 20.33 -18.66
C GLU A 243 23.11 20.19 -17.70
N PRO A 244 21.87 20.56 -18.09
CA PRO A 244 20.71 20.46 -17.19
C PRO A 244 20.22 19.03 -16.94
N LEU A 245 20.74 18.03 -17.65
CA LEU A 245 20.24 16.66 -17.57
C LEU A 245 20.63 16.02 -16.23
N ASP A 246 19.62 15.50 -15.52
CA ASP A 246 19.84 14.54 -14.44
C ASP A 246 20.10 13.15 -15.03
N LEU A 247 21.33 12.68 -14.90
CA LEU A 247 21.75 11.35 -15.38
C LEU A 247 21.55 10.26 -14.32
N ASP A 248 21.10 10.60 -13.11
CA ASP A 248 20.85 9.61 -12.07
C ASP A 248 19.64 8.74 -12.42
N GLY A 249 19.90 7.44 -12.54
CA GLY A 249 18.90 6.44 -12.94
C GLY A 249 18.70 6.29 -14.45
N VAL A 250 19.42 7.03 -15.29
CA VAL A 250 19.42 6.83 -16.75
C VAL A 250 20.13 5.52 -17.10
N VAL A 251 19.71 4.86 -18.19
CA VAL A 251 20.41 3.67 -18.71
C VAL A 251 21.89 3.99 -18.95
N GLU A 252 22.76 3.13 -18.42
CA GLU A 252 24.21 3.36 -18.35
C GLU A 252 24.83 3.69 -19.72
N GLU A 253 24.40 3.01 -20.77
CA GLU A 253 24.85 3.26 -22.13
C GLU A 253 24.53 4.68 -22.62
N ILE A 254 23.33 5.17 -22.35
CA ILE A 254 22.91 6.51 -22.74
C ILE A 254 23.65 7.56 -21.92
N ALA A 255 23.77 7.36 -20.60
CA ALA A 255 24.54 8.24 -19.73
C ALA A 255 26.01 8.36 -20.20
N ARG A 256 26.64 7.24 -20.59
CA ARG A 256 28.00 7.22 -21.17
C ARG A 256 28.08 8.01 -22.47
N HIS A 257 27.09 7.89 -23.36
CA HIS A 257 27.06 8.63 -24.61
C HIS A 257 26.81 10.13 -24.43
N VAL A 258 25.94 10.52 -23.51
CA VAL A 258 25.71 11.92 -23.11
C VAL A 258 26.99 12.52 -22.57
N TYR A 259 27.61 11.85 -21.60
CA TYR A 259 28.87 12.28 -20.99
C TYR A 259 29.98 12.46 -22.02
N GLY A 260 30.14 11.49 -22.93
CA GLY A 260 31.12 11.57 -24.01
C GLY A 260 30.87 12.74 -24.96
N CYS A 261 29.61 13.01 -25.31
CA CYS A 261 29.24 14.14 -26.17
C CYS A 261 29.51 15.49 -25.49
N TRP A 262 29.13 15.62 -24.21
CA TRP A 262 29.40 16.80 -23.39
C TRP A 262 30.89 17.09 -23.28
N LEU A 263 31.71 16.07 -22.97
CA LEU A 263 33.17 16.22 -22.86
C LEU A 263 33.81 16.62 -24.20
N GLN A 264 33.34 16.06 -25.31
CA GLN A 264 33.80 16.46 -26.65
C GLN A 264 33.42 17.89 -27.00
N ALA A 265 32.22 18.35 -26.60
CA ALA A 265 31.81 19.73 -26.79
C ALA A 265 32.69 20.68 -25.96
N CYS A 266 32.99 20.34 -24.70
CA CYS A 266 33.89 21.12 -23.85
C CYS A 266 35.31 21.23 -24.44
N ARG A 267 35.87 20.13 -24.97
CA ARG A 267 37.17 20.16 -25.66
C ARG A 267 37.19 21.09 -26.86
N ARG A 268 36.06 21.21 -27.57
CA ARG A 268 35.92 22.10 -28.75
C ARG A 268 35.76 23.58 -28.41
N LEU A 269 35.53 23.94 -27.15
CA LEU A 269 35.52 25.33 -26.72
C LEU A 269 36.91 25.99 -26.74
N GLY A 270 37.99 25.19 -26.85
CA GLY A 270 39.35 25.73 -26.93
C GLY A 270 39.83 26.35 -25.61
N LEU A 271 39.32 25.86 -24.47
CA LEU A 271 39.66 26.35 -23.14
C LEU A 271 41.10 25.97 -22.76
N LEU A 272 42.03 26.89 -23.01
CA LEU A 272 43.45 26.71 -22.71
C LEU A 272 43.66 26.60 -21.19
N ALA A 273 44.40 25.58 -20.74
CA ALA A 273 44.62 25.24 -19.33
C ALA A 273 43.39 24.73 -18.55
N ALA A 274 42.31 24.37 -19.24
CA ALA A 274 41.17 23.73 -18.59
C ALA A 274 41.54 22.36 -18.01
N ILE A 275 40.97 22.06 -16.84
CA ILE A 275 41.01 20.74 -16.22
C ILE A 275 39.62 20.11 -16.26
N HIS A 276 39.62 18.79 -16.27
CA HIS A 276 38.46 17.94 -16.22
C HIS A 276 38.51 17.10 -14.94
N TYR A 277 37.45 17.18 -14.15
CA TYR A 277 37.28 16.47 -12.89
C TYR A 277 36.11 15.48 -13.00
N THR A 278 36.33 14.23 -12.58
CA THR A 278 35.36 13.14 -12.67
C THR A 278 35.27 12.41 -11.33
N PRO A 279 34.31 12.76 -10.46
CA PRO A 279 34.15 12.09 -9.16
C PRO A 279 33.41 10.75 -9.23
N ALA A 280 32.60 10.53 -10.27
CA ALA A 280 31.77 9.33 -10.41
C ALA A 280 31.41 9.04 -11.88
N PHE A 281 30.79 7.89 -12.13
CA PHE A 281 30.33 7.50 -13.46
C PHE A 281 29.36 8.55 -14.04
N ALA A 282 29.60 8.95 -15.29
CA ALA A 282 28.82 9.95 -16.03
C ALA A 282 28.62 11.30 -15.31
N LYS A 283 29.47 11.61 -14.31
CA LYS A 283 29.44 12.87 -13.56
C LYS A 283 30.78 13.56 -13.68
N GLY A 284 30.79 14.85 -13.99
CA GLY A 284 32.04 15.57 -14.16
C GLY A 284 31.90 17.06 -14.27
N ALA A 285 33.02 17.77 -14.13
CA ALA A 285 33.10 19.21 -14.29
C ALA A 285 34.33 19.59 -15.10
N VAL A 286 34.21 20.64 -15.89
CA VAL A 286 35.32 21.32 -16.56
C VAL A 286 35.55 22.64 -15.86
N LEU A 287 36.80 22.86 -15.44
CA LEU A 287 37.18 24.05 -14.69
C LEU A 287 38.34 24.78 -15.36
N MET A 288 38.38 26.10 -15.16
CA MET A 288 39.41 27.01 -15.65
C MET A 288 40.11 27.70 -14.48
N PRO A 289 41.40 28.05 -14.61
CA PRO A 289 42.07 28.86 -13.61
C PRO A 289 41.47 30.27 -13.61
N ALA A 290 41.07 30.76 -12.44
CA ALA A 290 40.65 32.14 -12.23
C ALA A 290 41.86 33.02 -11.81
N GLU A 291 41.69 34.35 -11.91
CA GLU A 291 42.75 35.32 -11.59
C GLU A 291 43.20 35.26 -10.12
N ASP A 292 42.33 34.83 -9.22
CA ASP A 292 42.58 34.67 -7.78
C ASP A 292 43.30 33.36 -7.43
N GLY A 293 43.74 32.59 -8.44
CA GLY A 293 44.41 31.30 -8.28
C GLY A 293 43.49 30.15 -7.91
N ARG A 294 42.16 30.36 -7.90
CA ARG A 294 41.16 29.29 -7.71
C ARG A 294 40.74 28.68 -9.04
N TRP A 295 40.06 27.54 -8.98
CA TRP A 295 39.44 26.91 -10.16
C TRP A 295 37.98 27.27 -10.25
N GLU A 296 37.57 27.82 -11.38
CA GLU A 296 36.18 28.21 -11.66
C GLU A 296 35.52 27.19 -12.58
N VAL A 297 34.32 26.73 -12.21
CA VAL A 297 33.53 25.80 -13.03
C VAL A 297 33.03 26.51 -14.28
N VAL A 298 33.34 25.96 -15.44
CA VAL A 298 32.85 26.44 -16.74
C VAL A 298 31.62 25.64 -17.18
N SER A 299 31.59 24.35 -16.87
CA SER A 299 30.43 23.48 -17.11
C SER A 299 30.50 22.26 -16.19
N ALA A 300 29.35 21.77 -15.74
CA ALA A 300 29.28 20.55 -14.94
C ALA A 300 28.07 19.68 -15.30
N LEU A 301 28.28 18.37 -15.41
CA LEU A 301 27.26 17.40 -15.76
C LEU A 301 27.03 16.44 -14.60
N GLY A 302 25.77 16.30 -14.16
CA GLY A 302 25.37 15.35 -13.12
C GLY A 302 25.91 15.65 -11.71
N LEU A 303 26.43 16.86 -11.48
CA LEU A 303 26.95 17.31 -10.18
C LEU A 303 26.05 18.39 -9.60
N SER A 304 25.11 17.97 -8.74
CA SER A 304 24.26 18.91 -8.03
C SER A 304 25.12 19.90 -7.22
N ARG A 305 24.81 21.21 -7.35
CA ARG A 305 25.52 22.35 -6.71
C ARG A 305 26.82 22.79 -7.37
N TRP A 306 27.29 22.14 -8.44
CA TRP A 306 28.45 22.60 -9.22
C TRP A 306 27.97 23.45 -10.39
N GLU A 307 27.62 24.69 -10.11
CA GLU A 307 27.11 25.63 -11.11
C GLU A 307 28.25 26.40 -11.78
N ARG A 308 28.02 26.89 -13.00
CA ARG A 308 28.97 27.77 -13.70
C ARG A 308 29.33 28.99 -12.84
N GLY A 309 30.61 29.35 -12.82
CA GLY A 309 31.14 30.44 -12.01
C GLY A 309 31.47 30.05 -10.56
N ARG A 310 31.09 28.84 -10.10
CA ARG A 310 31.46 28.37 -8.76
C ARG A 310 32.96 28.12 -8.68
N ARG A 311 33.59 28.58 -7.59
CA ARG A 311 35.05 28.51 -7.40
C ARG A 311 35.48 27.51 -6.33
N PHE A 312 36.59 26.83 -6.59
CA PHE A 312 37.18 25.81 -5.72
C PHE A 312 38.66 26.06 -5.47
N ALA A 313 39.13 25.73 -4.28
CA ALA A 313 40.55 25.80 -3.96
C ALA A 313 41.34 24.72 -4.75
N PRO A 314 42.59 25.00 -5.17
CA PRO A 314 43.41 24.05 -5.93
C PRO A 314 43.57 22.67 -5.28
N GLY A 315 43.64 22.60 -3.95
CA GLY A 315 43.77 21.34 -3.21
C GLY A 315 42.51 20.48 -3.15
N ALA A 316 41.34 21.01 -3.52
CA ALA A 316 40.05 20.31 -3.42
C ALA A 316 39.81 19.33 -4.59
N LEU A 317 40.52 19.49 -5.71
CA LEU A 317 40.27 18.79 -6.97
C LEU A 317 41.24 17.62 -7.19
N ARG A 318 41.34 16.71 -6.21
CA ARG A 318 42.21 15.53 -6.33
C ARG A 318 41.77 14.67 -7.52
N GLY A 319 42.72 14.32 -8.39
CA GLY A 319 42.48 13.47 -9.55
C GLY A 319 41.94 14.19 -10.79
N ALA A 320 41.85 15.53 -10.78
CA ALA A 320 41.58 16.29 -11.99
C ALA A 320 42.69 16.09 -13.03
N ARG A 321 42.31 16.01 -14.30
CA ARG A 321 43.20 15.78 -15.43
C ARG A 321 43.12 16.96 -16.41
N PRO A 322 44.14 17.23 -17.23
CA PRO A 322 44.02 18.18 -18.33
C PRO A 322 42.82 17.80 -19.23
N LEU A 323 42.09 18.81 -19.71
CA LEU A 323 40.95 18.59 -20.61
C LEU A 323 41.37 18.09 -22.00
N ALA A 324 42.61 18.40 -22.41
CA ALA A 324 43.19 18.11 -23.73
C ALA A 324 43.05 16.63 -24.16
#